data_AF-A0A850NSF0-F1
#
_entry.id   AF-A0A850NSF0-F1
#
_cell.length_a   1.000
_cell.length_b   1.000
_cell.length_c   1.000
_cell.angle_alpha   90.00
_cell.angle_beta   90.00
_cell.angle_gamma   90.00
#
_symmetry.space_group_name_H-M   'P 1'
#
loop_
_entity.id
_entity.type
_entity.pdbx_description
1 polymer ?
#
loop_
_entity_poly.entity_id
_entity_poly.type
_entity_poly.pdbx_seq_one_letter_code
_entity_poly.pdbx_strand_id
1 'polypeptide(L)' 'DLLGRRQSGQAAWRVAGGFLDDTSLRRAWQDAERVIEADPELSDGRGRDLRTLLRVFGRDDVLRTLHSG' A
#
# COMPACT_ATOMS: atom_id res chain seq x y z
N ASP A 1 7.97 49.44 1.99
CA ASP A 1 7.30 48.55 2.94
C ASP A 1 6.90 47.26 2.23
N LEU A 2 7.40 46.15 2.75
CA LEU A 2 7.35 44.82 2.16
C LEU A 2 5.94 44.21 2.26
N LEU A 3 5.26 44.04 1.14
CA LEU A 3 4.10 43.17 1.02
C LEU A 3 4.25 42.30 -0.22
N GLY A 4 4.77 41.10 0.01
CA GLY A 4 4.79 40.01 -0.95
C GLY A 4 4.84 38.71 -0.16
N ARG A 5 3.67 38.15 0.12
CA ARG A 5 3.50 36.86 0.80
C ARG A 5 4.33 35.79 0.08
N ARG A 6 5.44 35.35 0.67
CA ARG A 6 6.08 34.07 0.33
C ARG A 6 5.35 32.94 1.06
N GLN A 7 4.05 32.77 0.75
CA GLN A 7 3.35 31.51 0.99
C GLN A 7 3.35 30.73 -0.31
N SER A 8 4.55 30.29 -0.70
CA SER A 8 4.81 29.40 -1.81
C SER A 8 5.82 28.38 -1.29
N GLY A 9 5.54 27.09 -1.25
CA GLY A 9 4.39 26.33 -1.69
C GLY A 9 4.58 24.92 -1.15
N GLN A 10 3.49 24.15 -1.13
CA GLN A 10 3.42 22.69 -0.99
C GLN A 10 4.59 22.01 -0.26
N ALA A 11 4.29 21.31 0.85
CA ALA A 11 5.13 20.19 1.27
C ALA A 11 5.37 19.32 0.03
N ALA A 12 6.56 19.42 -0.55
CA ALA A 12 6.95 18.58 -1.65
C ALA A 12 7.05 17.20 -1.03
N TRP A 13 5.96 16.44 -1.10
CA TRP A 13 5.99 15.01 -0.90
C TRP A 13 6.99 14.51 -1.93
N ARG A 14 8.26 14.38 -1.53
CA ARG A 14 9.20 13.50 -2.21
C ARG A 14 8.62 12.12 -2.00
N VAL A 15 7.73 11.71 -2.90
CA VAL A 15 7.57 10.29 -3.20
C VAL A 15 8.99 9.87 -3.55
N ALA A 16 9.59 9.04 -2.69
CA ALA A 16 10.95 8.57 -2.87
C ALA A 16 11.02 7.91 -4.26
N GLY A 17 11.48 8.67 -5.23
CA GLY A 17 11.70 8.20 -6.59
C GLY A 17 12.94 7.34 -6.55
N GLY A 18 12.77 6.02 -6.56
CA GLY A 18 13.88 5.11 -6.58
C GLY A 18 13.44 3.69 -6.30
N PHE A 19 13.16 2.97 -7.38
CA PHE A 19 13.26 1.52 -7.55
C PHE A 19 13.29 0.74 -6.24
N LEU A 20 12.15 0.12 -5.90
CA LEU A 20 12.18 -1.06 -5.05
C LEU A 20 13.25 -1.96 -5.64
N ASP A 21 14.33 -2.22 -4.89
CA ASP A 21 15.29 -3.21 -5.33
C ASP A 21 14.51 -4.54 -5.56
N ASP A 22 14.93 -5.32 -6.55
CA ASP A 22 14.25 -6.59 -6.88
C ASP A 22 14.16 -7.52 -5.66
N THR A 23 15.02 -7.32 -4.67
CA THR A 23 15.03 -8.06 -3.39
C THR A 23 13.85 -7.68 -2.50
N SER A 24 13.50 -6.40 -2.41
CA SER A 24 12.44 -5.85 -1.57
C SER A 24 11.08 -6.21 -2.14
N LEU A 25 10.91 -6.15 -3.46
CA LEU A 25 9.72 -6.67 -4.13
C LEU A 25 9.55 -8.17 -3.87
N ARG A 26 10.64 -8.95 -4.01
CA ARG A 26 10.61 -10.39 -3.75
C ARG A 26 10.24 -10.71 -2.30
N ARG A 27 10.76 -9.97 -1.32
CA ARG A 27 10.38 -10.13 0.09
C ARG A 27 8.91 -9.78 0.33
N ALA A 28 8.45 -8.67 -0.22
CA ALA A 28 7.05 -8.27 -0.12
C ALA A 28 6.11 -9.32 -0.72
N TRP A 29 6.49 -9.95 -1.84
CA TRP A 29 5.73 -11.05 -2.43
C TRP A 29 5.71 -12.30 -1.55
N GLN A 30 6.86 -12.73 -1.02
CA GLN A 30 6.92 -13.87 -0.10
C GLN A 30 6.09 -13.65 1.16
N ASP A 31 6.10 -12.42 1.69
CA ASP A 31 5.27 -12.05 2.83
C ASP A 31 3.79 -12.07 2.48
N ALA A 32 3.41 -11.62 1.29
CA ALA A 32 2.03 -11.70 0.81
C ALA A 32 1.57 -13.16 0.63
N GLU A 33 2.39 -14.02 0.02
CA GLU A 33 2.11 -15.46 -0.11
C GLU A 33 1.86 -16.10 1.25
N ARG A 34 2.73 -15.86 2.23
CA ARG A 34 2.57 -16.39 3.59
C ARG A 34 1.31 -15.91 4.28
N VAL A 35 0.92 -14.65 4.07
CA VAL A 35 -0.32 -14.12 4.64
C VAL A 35 -1.53 -14.81 4.01
N ILE A 36 -1.56 -14.97 2.68
CA ILE A 36 -2.68 -15.62 2.00
C ILE A 36 -2.76 -17.10 2.35
N GLU A 37 -1.63 -17.79 2.50
CA GLU A 37 -1.60 -19.19 2.93
C GLU A 37 -2.17 -19.36 4.35
N ALA A 38 -1.87 -18.43 5.26
CA ALA A 38 -2.30 -18.49 6.65
C ALA A 38 -3.74 -17.97 6.88
N ASP A 39 -4.16 -16.94 6.14
CA ASP A 39 -5.47 -16.29 6.25
C ASP A 39 -6.00 -15.94 4.84
N PRO A 40 -6.54 -16.93 4.10
CA PRO A 40 -7.00 -16.76 2.72
C PRO A 40 -8.09 -15.70 2.55
N GLU A 41 -8.92 -15.54 3.58
CA GLU A 41 -10.05 -14.62 3.62
C GLU A 41 -9.67 -13.21 4.13
N LEU A 42 -8.41 -13.02 4.53
CA LEU A 42 -7.91 -11.80 5.18
C LEU A 42 -8.84 -11.36 6.33
N SER A 43 -9.22 -12.32 7.17
CA SER A 43 -10.22 -12.21 8.23
C SER A 43 -9.62 -11.89 9.60
N ASP A 44 -8.33 -12.17 9.78
CA ASP A 44 -7.57 -11.94 11.01
C ASP A 44 -7.22 -10.45 11.21
N GLY A 45 -6.53 -10.12 12.31
CA GLY A 45 -6.14 -8.74 12.60
C GLY A 45 -5.28 -8.11 11.50
N ARG A 46 -4.29 -8.84 10.97
CA ARG A 46 -3.39 -8.38 9.90
C ARG A 46 -4.11 -8.34 8.55
N GLY A 47 -4.97 -9.31 8.27
CA GLY A 47 -5.80 -9.39 7.07
C GLY A 47 -6.73 -8.20 6.95
N ARG A 48 -7.38 -7.77 8.05
CA ARG A 48 -8.23 -6.58 8.07
C ARG A 48 -7.47 -5.29 7.78
N ASP A 49 -6.26 -5.14 8.31
CA ASP A 49 -5.40 -4.00 8.02
C ASP A 49 -5.01 -3.98 6.52
N LEU A 50 -4.67 -5.14 5.96
CA LEU A 50 -4.38 -5.27 4.52
C LEU A 50 -5.59 -4.97 3.64
N ARG A 51 -6.81 -5.39 4.01
CA ARG A 51 -8.04 -5.01 3.30
C ARG A 51 -8.24 -3.51 3.28
N THR A 52 -7.90 -2.84 4.38
CA THR A 52 -7.94 -1.38 4.48
C THR A 52 -6.93 -0.74 3.53
N LEU A 53 -5.69 -1.24 3.51
CA LEU A 53 -4.66 -0.77 2.57
C LEU A 53 -5.07 -0.99 1.11
N LEU A 54 -5.55 -2.18 0.76
CA LEU A 54 -6.03 -2.48 -0.59
C LEU A 54 -7.12 -1.50 -1.04
N ARG A 55 -8.05 -1.14 -0.14
CA ARG A 55 -9.08 -0.14 -0.42
C ARG A 55 -8.51 1.26 -0.63
N VAL A 56 -7.57 1.69 0.21
CA VAL A 56 -6.92 3.01 0.04
C VAL A 56 -6.17 3.10 -1.29
N PHE A 57 -5.61 1.99 -1.77
CA PHE A 57 -4.92 1.91 -3.07
C PHE A 57 -5.82 1.52 -4.25
N GLY A 58 -7.14 1.38 -4.06
CA GLY A 58 -8.09 1.03 -5.12
C GLY A 58 -7.86 -0.36 -5.73
N ARG A 59 -7.49 -1.33 -4.90
CA ARG A 59 -7.21 -2.74 -5.27
C ARG A 59 -8.26 -3.71 -4.71
N ASP A 60 -9.45 -3.21 -4.50
CA ASP A 60 -10.62 -3.87 -3.92
C ASP A 60 -11.04 -5.11 -4.72
N ASP A 61 -10.83 -5.09 -6.03
CA ASP A 61 -11.14 -6.21 -6.94
C ASP A 61 -10.38 -7.48 -6.58
N VAL A 62 -9.17 -7.36 -6.00
CA VAL A 62 -8.38 -8.51 -5.55
C VAL A 62 -9.13 -9.28 -4.46
N LEU A 63 -9.85 -8.57 -3.58
CA LEU A 63 -10.64 -9.22 -2.53
C LEU A 63 -11.75 -10.08 -3.11
N ARG A 64 -12.36 -9.67 -4.23
CA ARG A 64 -13.41 -10.46 -4.89
C ARG A 64 -12.86 -11.78 -5.43
N THR A 65 -11.63 -11.76 -5.95
CA THR A 65 -10.96 -12.94 -6.47
C THR A 65 -10.61 -13.94 -5.38
N LEU A 66 -10.23 -13.46 -4.18
CA LEU A 66 -9.93 -14.33 -3.03
C LEU A 66 -11.13 -15.20 -2.60
N HIS A 67 -12.35 -14.65 -2.64
CA HIS A 67 -13.57 -15.37 -2.19
C HIS A 67 -14.14 -16.31 -3.26
N SER A 68 -13.61 -16.28 -4.49
CA SER A 68 -14.07 -17.11 -5.62
C SER A 68 -13.20 -18.34 -5.88
N GLY A 69 -12.15 -18.53 -5.08
CA GLY A 69 -11.22 -19.67 -5.12
C GLY A 69 -11.59 -20.75 -4.13
#